data_AF-A0A843CQ30-F1
#
_entry.id   AF-A0A843CQ30-F1
#
_cell.length_a   1.000
_cell.length_b   1.000
_cell.length_c   1.000
_cell.angle_alpha   90.00
_cell.angle_beta   90.00
_cell.angle_gamma   90.00
#
_symmetry.space_group_name_H-M   'P 1'
#
loop_
_entity.id
_entity.type
_entity.pdbx_description
1 polymer ?
#
loop_
_entity_poly.entity_id
_entity_poly.type
_entity_poly.pdbx_seq_one_letter_code
_entity_poly.pdbx_strand_id
1 'polypeptide(L)'
;MRNRPQNDTPFRENILRTSKNNFSKVILALDLQGESSSKLLRKGKDLIDRTAPYVCAVKLGRPTVLNLGMEKTRILIKTGHDNDLPCIID
;
A
#
# COMPACT_ATOMS: atom_id res chain seq x y z
N MET A 1 31.95 14.99 8.54
CA MET A 1 30.98 14.00 7.99
C MET A 1 29.79 13.96 8.93
N ARG A 2 28.57 14.28 8.48
CA ARG A 2 27.37 14.10 9.32
C ARG A 2 27.07 12.61 9.40
N ASN A 3 27.23 12.01 10.57
CA ASN A 3 26.71 10.68 10.86
C ASN A 3 25.18 10.74 10.69
N ARG A 4 24.66 10.14 9.61
CA ARG A 4 23.23 9.86 9.53
C ARG A 4 22.92 8.85 10.62
N PRO A 5 21.92 9.09 11.49
CA PRO A 5 21.47 8.04 12.37
C PRO A 5 21.02 6.86 11.51
N GLN A 6 21.62 5.69 11.72
CA GLN A 6 21.10 4.41 11.26
C GLN A 6 19.82 4.12 12.06
N ASN A 7 18.75 4.83 11.71
CA ASN A 7 17.41 4.40 12.05
C ASN A 7 16.94 3.53 10.88
N ASP A 8 17.42 2.29 10.84
CA ASP A 8 16.84 1.27 9.98
C ASP A 8 15.51 0.84 10.63
N THR A 9 14.48 1.66 10.41
CA THR A 9 13.14 1.28 10.82
C THR A 9 12.70 0.10 9.94
N PRO A 10 12.05 -0.94 10.50
CA PRO A 10 11.60 -2.10 9.73
C PRO A 10 10.78 -1.72 8.48
N PHE A 11 10.05 -0.60 8.55
CA PHE A 11 9.29 -0.07 7.43
C PHE A 11 10.17 0.42 6.26
N ARG A 12 11.25 1.15 6.55
CA ARG A 12 12.18 1.63 5.52
C ARG A 12 12.84 0.46 4.80
N GLU A 13 13.22 -0.57 5.55
CA GLU A 13 13.79 -1.79 4.98
C GLU A 13 12.78 -2.52 4.09
N ASN A 14 11.52 -2.61 4.50
CA ASN A 14 10.45 -3.20 3.69
C ASN A 14 10.30 -2.46 2.35
N ILE A 15 10.24 -1.13 2.36
CA ILE A 15 10.17 -0.31 1.13
C ILE A 15 11.38 -0.56 0.23
N LEU A 16 12.59 -0.57 0.80
CA LEU A 16 13.82 -0.81 0.04
C LEU A 16 13.86 -2.23 -0.54
N ARG A 17 13.41 -3.24 0.22
CA ARG A 17 13.32 -4.64 -0.22
C ARG A 17 12.36 -4.76 -1.40
N THR A 18 11.11 -4.34 -1.25
CA THR A 18 10.10 -4.46 -2.30
C THR A 18 10.48 -3.63 -3.54
N SER A 19 11.09 -2.45 -3.35
CA SER A 19 11.60 -1.63 -4.46
C SER A 19 12.66 -2.35 -5.29
N LYS A 20 13.59 -3.07 -4.64
CA LYS A 20 14.61 -3.88 -5.32
C LYS A 20 14.00 -5.09 -6.00
N ASN A 21 13.12 -5.83 -5.31
CA ASN A 21 12.50 -7.04 -5.83
C ASN A 21 11.66 -6.77 -7.10
N ASN A 22 10.90 -5.67 -7.09
CA ASN A 22 10.00 -5.32 -8.18
C ASN A 22 10.64 -4.33 -9.19
N PHE A 23 11.92 -4.00 -9.02
CA PHE A 23 12.65 -2.99 -9.82
C PHE A 23 11.88 -1.68 -9.99
N SER A 24 11.16 -1.27 -8.95
CA SER A 24 10.20 -0.17 -9.01
C SER A 24 10.36 0.78 -7.83
N LYS A 25 10.14 2.06 -8.09
CA LYS A 25 10.00 3.11 -7.07
C LYS A 25 8.59 3.69 -7.05
N VAL A 26 7.67 3.05 -7.78
CA VAL A 26 6.29 3.51 -7.93
C VAL A 26 5.48 3.06 -6.72
N ILE A 27 4.67 3.97 -6.17
CA ILE A 27 3.70 3.67 -5.12
C ILE A 27 2.31 3.72 -5.74
N LEU A 28 1.52 2.65 -5.54
CA LEU A 28 0.12 2.64 -5.96
C LEU A 28 -0.69 3.51 -5.00
N ALA A 29 -1.17 4.67 -5.46
CA ALA A 29 -2.14 5.46 -4.72
C ALA A 29 -3.55 4.94 -4.97
N LEU A 30 -4.23 4.50 -3.92
CA LEU A 30 -5.64 4.14 -3.94
C LEU A 30 -6.46 5.28 -3.35
N ASP A 31 -7.20 5.97 -4.21
CA ASP A 31 -8.16 7.04 -3.90
C ASP A 31 -9.56 6.65 -4.42
N LEU A 32 -10.13 5.62 -3.80
CA LEU A 32 -11.36 4.94 -4.17
C LEU A 32 -12.60 5.70 -3.70
N GLN A 33 -13.54 5.96 -4.61
CA GLN A 33 -14.77 6.74 -4.36
C GLN A 33 -15.91 6.33 -5.30
N GLY A 34 -17.13 6.78 -4.96
CA GLY A 34 -18.29 6.74 -5.87
C GLY A 34 -18.99 5.38 -6.00
N GLU A 35 -18.60 4.36 -5.23
CA GLU A 35 -19.24 3.05 -5.23
C GLU A 35 -19.51 2.55 -3.80
N SER A 36 -20.27 1.45 -3.67
CA SER A 36 -20.48 0.83 -2.36
C SER A 36 -19.18 0.27 -1.79
N SER A 37 -19.04 0.30 -0.45
CA SER A 37 -17.82 -0.13 0.24
C SER A 37 -17.37 -1.56 -0.14
N SER A 38 -18.30 -2.48 -0.42
CA SER A 38 -17.98 -3.84 -0.89
C SER A 38 -17.41 -3.87 -2.30
N LYS A 39 -17.92 -3.03 -3.22
CA LYS A 39 -17.38 -2.91 -4.59
C LYS A 39 -16.00 -2.25 -4.57
N LEU A 40 -15.83 -1.20 -3.77
CA LEU A 40 -14.53 -0.54 -3.58
C LEU A 40 -13.50 -1.50 -3.00
N LEU A 41 -13.87 -2.32 -2.02
CA LEU A 41 -12.97 -3.32 -1.47
C LEU A 41 -12.53 -4.33 -2.54
N ARG A 42 -13.47 -4.86 -3.34
CA ARG A 42 -13.14 -5.79 -4.43
C ARG A 42 -12.21 -5.15 -5.46
N LYS A 43 -12.49 -3.90 -5.85
CA LYS A 43 -11.67 -3.13 -6.79
C LYS A 43 -10.28 -2.84 -6.24
N GLY A 44 -10.18 -2.47 -4.97
CA GLY A 44 -8.91 -2.25 -4.30
C GLY A 44 -8.04 -3.52 -4.27
N LYS A 45 -8.63 -4.67 -3.95
CA LYS A 45 -7.93 -5.97 -4.00
C LYS A 45 -7.42 -6.28 -5.40
N ASP A 46 -8.30 -6.21 -6.40
CA ASP A 46 -7.94 -6.46 -7.81
C ASP A 46 -6.79 -5.54 -8.27
N LEU A 47 -6.84 -4.25 -7.92
CA LEU A 47 -5.77 -3.31 -8.24
C LEU A 47 -4.45 -3.70 -7.57
N ILE A 48 -4.47 -4.05 -6.28
CA ILE A 48 -3.27 -4.49 -5.56
C ILE A 48 -2.69 -5.74 -6.22
N ASP A 49 -3.48 -6.79 -6.39
CA ASP A 49 -3.00 -8.08 -6.89
C ASP A 49 -2.41 -7.96 -8.31
N ARG A 50 -3.05 -7.16 -9.18
CA ARG A 50 -2.60 -6.98 -10.56
C ARG A 50 -1.39 -6.07 -10.70
N THR A 51 -1.19 -5.14 -9.75
CA THR A 51 -0.10 -4.16 -9.82
C THR A 51 1.09 -4.52 -8.94
N ALA A 52 0.94 -5.50 -8.04
CA ALA A 52 1.96 -5.88 -7.08
C ALA A 52 3.36 -6.10 -7.70
N PRO A 53 3.52 -6.77 -8.87
CA PRO A 53 4.84 -6.96 -9.48
C PRO A 53 5.51 -5.66 -9.98
N TYR A 54 4.78 -4.54 -10.06
CA TYR A 54 5.22 -3.30 -10.70
C TYR A 54 5.35 -2.11 -9.74
N VAL A 55 4.98 -2.27 -8.47
CA VAL A 55 5.00 -1.20 -7.46
C VAL A 55 5.81 -1.63 -6.23
N CYS A 56 6.28 -0.68 -5.44
CA CYS A 56 7.03 -0.97 -4.21
C CYS A 56 6.23 -0.78 -2.94
N ALA A 57 5.04 -0.16 -3.02
CA ALA A 57 4.17 0.10 -1.88
C ALA A 57 2.75 0.44 -2.35
N VAL A 58 1.81 0.44 -1.41
CA VAL A 58 0.45 0.94 -1.58
C VAL A 58 0.22 2.14 -0.65
N LYS A 59 -0.35 3.23 -1.15
CA LYS A 59 -0.80 4.38 -0.36
C LYS A 59 -2.33 4.43 -0.37
N LEU A 60 -2.95 4.34 0.79
CA LEU A 60 -4.38 4.50 0.97
C LEU A 60 -4.68 5.96 1.30
N GLY A 61 -5.25 6.70 0.34
CA GLY A 61 -5.67 8.08 0.60
C GLY A 61 -6.96 8.15 1.42
N ARG A 62 -7.17 9.29 2.09
CA ARG A 62 -8.38 9.62 2.85
C ARG A 62 -9.70 9.17 2.20
N PRO A 63 -9.97 9.38 0.89
CA PRO A 63 -11.21 8.91 0.28
C PRO A 63 -11.41 7.40 0.41
N THR A 64 -10.36 6.61 0.19
CA THR A 64 -10.42 5.15 0.33
C THR A 64 -10.74 4.75 1.76
N VAL A 65 -10.03 5.33 2.74
CA VAL A 65 -10.21 4.99 4.16
C VAL A 65 -11.63 5.32 4.63
N LEU A 66 -12.13 6.51 4.28
CA LEU A 66 -13.48 6.96 4.68
C LEU A 66 -14.59 6.13 4.02
N ASN A 67 -14.45 5.82 2.72
CA ASN A 67 -15.47 5.04 2.00
C ASN A 67 -15.49 3.55 2.37
N LEU A 68 -14.35 3.00 2.83
CA LEU A 68 -14.26 1.60 3.25
C LEU A 68 -14.59 1.41 4.74
N GLY A 69 -14.29 2.40 5.58
CA GLY A 69 -14.30 2.26 7.03
C GLY A 69 -13.14 1.38 7.54
N MET A 70 -13.00 1.28 8.86
CA MET A 70 -11.83 0.66 9.50
C MET A 70 -11.66 -0.83 9.16
N GLU A 71 -12.74 -1.61 9.20
CA GLU A 71 -12.68 -3.05 8.98
C GLU A 71 -12.23 -3.39 7.55
N LYS A 72 -12.88 -2.79 6.54
CA LYS A 72 -12.53 -3.04 5.14
C LYS A 72 -11.18 -2.43 4.77
N THR A 73 -10.79 -1.31 5.37
CA THR A 73 -9.43 -0.76 5.22
C THR A 73 -8.39 -1.75 5.74
N ARG A 74 -8.62 -2.39 6.90
CA ARG A 74 -7.73 -3.42 7.43
C ARG A 74 -7.60 -4.62 6.49
N ILE A 75 -8.70 -5.04 5.86
CA ILE A 75 -8.67 -6.12 4.85
C ILE A 75 -7.81 -5.71 3.64
N LEU A 76 -7.90 -4.45 3.21
CA LEU A 76 -7.12 -3.95 2.09
C LEU A 76 -5.63 -3.85 2.43
N ILE A 77 -5.28 -3.41 3.65
CA ILE A 77 -3.90 -3.44 4.17
C ILE A 77 -3.37 -4.88 4.21
N LYS A 78 -4.17 -5.83 4.69
CA LYS A 78 -3.79 -7.25 4.68
C LYS A 78 -3.51 -7.73 3.26
N THR A 79 -4.32 -7.32 2.28
CA THR A 79 -4.11 -7.69 0.87
C THR A 79 -2.79 -7.13 0.33
N GLY A 80 -2.41 -5.90 0.71
CA GLY A 80 -1.08 -5.35 0.42
C GLY A 80 0.05 -6.17 1.04
N HIS A 81 -0.06 -6.51 2.33
CA HIS A 81 0.94 -7.31 3.03
C HIS A 81 1.07 -8.74 2.49
N ASP A 82 -0.04 -9.36 2.09
CA ASP A 82 -0.06 -10.69 1.47
C ASP A 82 0.68 -10.69 0.11
N ASN A 83 0.86 -9.51 -0.51
CA ASN A 83 1.64 -9.29 -1.74
C ASN A 83 3.05 -8.70 -1.45
N ASP A 84 3.56 -8.79 -0.21
CA ASP A 84 4.83 -8.19 0.23
C ASP A 84 4.94 -6.67 0.02
N LEU A 85 3.81 -5.98 -0.13
CA LEU A 85 3.77 -4.53 -0.30
C LEU A 85 3.56 -3.83 1.05
N PRO A 86 4.49 -2.96 1.48
CA PRO A 86 4.23 -2.07 2.61
C PRO A 86 3.09 -1.09 2.28
N CYS A 87 2.27 -0.77 3.28
CA CYS A 87 1.17 0.19 3.16
C CYS A 87 1.45 1.52 3.88
N ILE A 88 1.04 2.62 3.25
CA ILE A 88 1.07 3.98 3.79
C ILE A 88 -0.39 4.47 3.87
N ILE A 89 -0.76 5.15 4.95
CA ILE A 89 -2.04 5.87 5.04
C ILE A 89 -1.74 7.36 4.94
N ASP A 90 -2.44 8.04 4.03
CA ASP A 90 -2.30 9.47 3.71
C ASP A 90 -3.63 10.20 3.86
#